data_AF-A0A856MCD2-F1
#
_entry.id   AF-A0A856MCD2-F1
#
_cell.length_a   1.000
_cell.length_b   1.000
_cell.length_c   1.000
_cell.angle_alpha   90.00
_cell.angle_beta   90.00
_cell.angle_gamma   90.00
#
_symmetry.space_group_name_H-M   'P 1'
#
loop_
_entity.id
_entity.type
_entity.pdbx_description
1 polymer ?
#
loop_
_entity_poly.entity_id
_entity_poly.type
_entity_poly.pdbx_seq_one_letter_code
_entity_poly.pdbx_strand_id
1 'polypeptide(L)'
;MQFRPPSWHQLILYAVGVCSLSLPFAQSVQATPAQEVRNFCRKQDSVFVAAETKNYWVSICGSDSPLTYVGVNKKTGQTVRLPLSVNGRDSQRKYFEAVNNDYTYILAESTKGKNLTVAKGIREILREPVIRGW
;
A
#
# COMPACT_ATOMS: atom_id res chain seq x y z
N MET A 1 -31.48 72.27 -30.38
CA MET A 1 -32.29 71.74 -31.50
C MET A 1 -33.00 70.49 -31.01
N GLN A 2 -34.33 70.48 -31.08
CA GLN A 2 -35.20 69.36 -30.69
C GLN A 2 -35.12 68.24 -31.72
N PHE A 3 -35.14 66.97 -31.29
CA PHE A 3 -35.80 65.88 -31.99
C PHE A 3 -36.24 64.79 -30.98
N ARG A 4 -37.55 64.62 -30.86
CA ARG A 4 -38.32 63.41 -30.44
C ARG A 4 -39.04 62.92 -31.73
N PRO A 5 -39.69 61.73 -31.85
CA PRO A 5 -40.04 60.61 -30.93
C PRO A 5 -39.88 59.22 -31.68
N PRO A 6 -40.75 58.16 -31.64
CA PRO A 6 -41.74 57.59 -30.68
C PRO A 6 -41.68 56.04 -30.47
N SER A 7 -42.65 55.51 -29.68
CA SER A 7 -43.39 54.22 -29.87
C SER A 7 -42.72 52.88 -29.51
N TRP A 8 -43.02 52.26 -28.35
CA TRP A 8 -43.99 51.16 -28.13
C TRP A 8 -43.73 49.86 -28.91
N HIS A 9 -43.66 48.73 -28.18
CA HIS A 9 -44.17 47.35 -28.41
C HIS A 9 -43.51 46.46 -27.32
N GLN A 10 -44.14 46.19 -26.17
CA GLN A 10 -45.02 45.06 -25.84
C GLN A 10 -44.49 43.66 -26.25
N LEU A 11 -44.66 42.70 -25.33
CA LEU A 11 -44.69 41.23 -25.50
C LEU A 11 -43.30 40.53 -25.37
N ILE A 12 -43.10 39.43 -24.63
CA ILE A 12 -43.98 38.33 -24.23
C ILE A 12 -43.35 37.56 -23.04
N LEU A 13 -44.19 37.09 -22.11
CA LEU A 13 -43.90 36.03 -21.13
C LEU A 13 -43.88 34.67 -21.84
N TYR A 14 -42.78 33.90 -21.75
CA TYR A 14 -42.73 32.43 -21.90
C TYR A 14 -41.36 31.98 -21.40
N ALA A 15 -41.12 30.82 -20.81
CA ALA A 15 -41.97 29.83 -20.15
C ALA A 15 -41.00 29.06 -19.25
N VAL A 16 -41.50 28.60 -18.11
CA VAL A 16 -40.79 27.74 -17.17
C VAL A 16 -40.32 26.48 -17.90
N GLY A 17 -39.00 26.25 -17.92
CA GLY A 17 -38.37 25.07 -18.48
C GLY A 17 -37.22 24.62 -17.61
N VAL A 18 -37.47 24.45 -16.31
CA VAL A 18 -36.49 23.82 -15.42
C VAL A 18 -36.47 22.33 -15.78
N CYS A 19 -35.55 21.94 -16.66
CA CYS A 19 -35.19 20.55 -16.85
C CYS A 19 -34.63 20.04 -15.52
N SER A 20 -35.46 19.38 -14.73
CA SER A 20 -35.07 18.58 -13.59
C SER A 20 -34.23 17.41 -14.09
N LEU A 21 -32.93 17.65 -14.31
CA LEU A 21 -31.95 16.59 -14.48
C LEU A 21 -31.85 15.86 -13.14
N SER A 22 -32.60 14.77 -13.00
CA SER A 22 -32.40 13.77 -11.96
C SER A 22 -31.02 13.17 -12.19
N LEU A 23 -30.01 13.78 -11.57
CA LEU A 23 -28.66 13.24 -11.52
C LEU A 23 -28.75 11.85 -10.85
N PRO A 24 -28.33 10.77 -11.53
CA PRO A 24 -28.17 9.50 -10.86
C PRO A 24 -27.13 9.69 -9.75
N PHE A 25 -27.48 9.30 -8.53
CA PHE A 25 -26.58 9.29 -7.39
C PHE A 25 -25.28 8.60 -7.79
N ALA A 26 -24.21 9.37 -8.00
CA ALA A 26 -22.86 8.85 -8.09
C ALA A 26 -22.53 8.28 -6.71
N GLN A 27 -22.65 6.96 -6.57
CA GLN A 27 -22.11 6.26 -5.41
C GLN A 27 -20.60 6.47 -5.45
N SER A 28 -20.10 7.40 -4.64
CA SER A 28 -18.67 7.44 -4.35
C SER A 28 -18.35 6.16 -3.60
N VAL A 29 -17.78 5.19 -4.32
CA VAL A 29 -17.13 4.05 -3.68
C VAL A 29 -15.96 4.63 -2.93
N GLN A 30 -16.17 4.93 -1.65
CA GLN A 30 -15.12 5.37 -0.75
C GLN A 30 -14.18 4.19 -0.59
N ALA A 31 -13.04 4.22 -1.30
CA ALA A 31 -11.96 3.29 -1.07
C ALA A 31 -11.59 3.40 0.42
N THR A 32 -11.85 2.35 1.19
CA THR A 32 -11.36 2.26 2.55
C THR A 32 -9.83 2.30 2.47
N PRO A 33 -9.15 3.25 3.13
CA PRO A 33 -7.69 3.28 3.09
C PRO A 33 -7.19 1.94 3.62
N ALA A 34 -6.37 1.26 2.81
CA ALA A 34 -5.73 0.02 3.20
C ALA A 34 -5.04 0.25 4.56
N GLN A 35 -5.42 -0.54 5.57
CA GLN A 35 -4.93 -0.39 6.92
C GLN A 35 -3.39 -0.39 6.91
N GLU A 36 -2.79 0.76 7.26
CA GLU A 36 -1.34 0.94 7.18
C GLU A 36 -0.64 -0.06 8.12
N VAL A 37 0.16 -0.95 7.55
CA VAL A 37 0.96 -1.89 8.33
C VAL A 37 2.16 -1.17 8.90
N ARG A 38 2.38 -1.34 10.21
CA ARG A 38 3.53 -0.77 10.92
C ARG A 38 4.83 -1.19 10.22
N ASN A 39 5.62 -0.19 9.83
CA ASN A 39 6.93 -0.39 9.23
C ASN A 39 8.06 -0.03 10.22
N PHE A 40 9.22 -0.62 10.01
CA PHE A 40 10.42 -0.46 10.85
C PHE A 40 11.63 0.01 10.02
N CYS A 41 11.37 0.70 8.93
CA CYS A 41 12.41 1.36 8.15
C CYS A 41 12.93 2.59 8.88
N ARG A 42 14.19 2.98 8.62
CA ARG A 42 14.72 4.23 9.19
C ARG A 42 14.03 5.40 8.52
N LYS A 43 14.02 6.57 9.16
CA LYS A 43 13.36 7.78 8.62
C LYS A 43 13.83 8.17 7.20
N GLN A 44 15.08 7.87 6.87
CA GLN A 44 15.68 8.15 5.57
C GLN A 44 15.48 7.03 4.53
N ASP A 45 14.95 5.88 4.95
CA ASP A 45 14.76 4.74 4.05
C ASP A 45 13.35 4.79 3.44
N SER A 46 13.25 4.45 2.16
CA SER A 46 11.99 4.08 1.53
C SER A 46 11.50 2.72 2.03
N VAL A 47 10.19 2.61 2.24
CA VAL A 47 9.50 1.35 2.58
C VAL A 47 9.08 0.68 1.29
N PHE A 48 9.71 -0.46 0.96
CA PHE A 48 9.32 -1.27 -0.19
C PHE A 48 8.22 -2.25 0.18
N VAL A 49 8.28 -2.80 1.39
CA VAL A 49 7.33 -3.77 1.91
C VAL A 49 7.08 -3.48 3.38
N ALA A 50 5.81 -3.58 3.79
CA ALA A 50 5.43 -3.74 5.18
C ALA A 50 4.42 -4.89 5.27
N ALA A 51 4.72 -5.88 6.10
CA ALA A 51 3.91 -7.08 6.26
C ALA A 51 3.73 -7.40 7.75
N GLU A 52 2.53 -7.85 8.10
CA GLU A 52 2.17 -8.32 9.42
C GLU A 52 1.84 -9.81 9.34
N THR A 53 2.43 -10.60 10.22
CA THR A 53 2.08 -12.01 10.46
C THR A 53 1.43 -12.16 11.83
N LYS A 54 1.16 -13.38 12.31
CA LYS A 54 0.63 -13.56 13.67
C LYS A 54 1.60 -13.02 14.72
N ASN A 55 2.89 -13.35 14.61
CA ASN A 55 3.88 -13.08 15.65
C ASN A 55 4.94 -12.03 15.26
N TYR A 56 4.98 -11.59 14.00
CA TYR A 56 6.02 -10.69 13.51
C TYR A 56 5.48 -9.52 12.68
N TRP A 57 6.17 -8.40 12.75
CA TRP A 57 6.16 -7.38 11.70
C TRP A 57 7.42 -7.51 10.87
N VAL A 58 7.29 -7.36 9.56
CA VAL A 58 8.40 -7.43 8.61
C VAL A 58 8.38 -6.17 7.75
N SER A 59 9.54 -5.58 7.52
CA SER A 59 9.73 -4.48 6.60
C SER A 59 10.91 -4.71 5.69
N ILE A 60 10.73 -4.42 4.39
CA ILE A 60 11.84 -4.35 3.45
C ILE A 60 12.12 -2.88 3.18
N CYS A 61 13.33 -2.47 3.50
CA CYS A 61 13.77 -1.09 3.51
C CYS A 61 14.90 -0.88 2.51
N GLY A 62 15.04 0.35 2.03
CA GLY A 62 16.18 0.74 1.22
C GLY A 62 16.07 2.18 0.77
N SER A 63 16.69 2.50 -0.35
CA SER A 63 16.59 3.82 -0.97
C SER A 63 16.01 3.64 -2.38
N ASP A 64 16.84 3.65 -3.42
CA ASP A 64 16.39 3.38 -4.79
C ASP A 64 16.02 1.91 -5.03
N SER A 65 16.47 1.02 -4.16
CA SER A 65 16.19 -0.41 -4.21
C SER A 65 16.01 -1.00 -2.80
N PRO A 66 15.27 -2.12 -2.66
CA PRO A 66 15.21 -2.89 -1.42
C PRO A 66 16.58 -3.47 -1.10
N LEU A 67 17.08 -3.18 0.10
CA LEU A 67 18.44 -3.53 0.53
C LEU A 67 18.48 -4.21 1.89
N THR A 68 17.50 -3.95 2.75
CA THR A 68 17.52 -4.37 4.16
C THR A 68 16.23 -5.06 4.54
N TYR A 69 16.37 -6.24 5.11
CA TYR A 69 15.32 -6.95 5.83
C TYR A 69 15.25 -6.46 7.29
N VAL A 70 14.04 -6.18 7.77
CA VAL A 70 13.77 -5.86 9.17
C VAL A 70 12.66 -6.77 9.67
N GLY A 71 12.93 -7.58 10.69
CA GLY A 71 11.93 -8.41 11.36
C GLY A 71 11.82 -8.02 12.83
N VAL A 72 10.59 -7.86 13.32
CA VAL A 72 10.32 -7.51 14.72
C VAL A 72 9.37 -8.53 15.33
N ASN A 73 9.78 -9.19 16.40
CA ASN A 73 8.91 -10.06 17.17
C ASN A 73 7.91 -9.21 17.97
N LYS A 74 6.61 -9.47 17.80
CA LYS A 74 5.55 -8.69 18.45
C LYS A 74 5.49 -8.85 19.96
N LYS A 75 5.87 -10.02 20.48
CA LYS A 75 5.82 -10.34 21.90
C LYS A 75 7.00 -9.76 22.65
N THR A 76 8.21 -9.91 22.09
CA THR A 76 9.45 -9.52 22.79
C THR A 76 10.00 -8.17 22.36
N GLY A 77 9.53 -7.61 21.23
CA GLY A 77 10.11 -6.42 20.63
C GLY A 77 11.49 -6.62 20.01
N GLN A 78 12.04 -7.85 20.09
CA GLN A 78 13.36 -8.16 19.53
C GLN A 78 13.34 -7.92 18.02
N THR A 79 14.36 -7.21 17.56
CA THR A 79 14.48 -6.76 16.18
C THR A 79 15.71 -7.37 15.54
N VAL A 80 15.54 -7.91 14.34
CA VAL A 80 16.61 -8.34 13.45
C VAL A 80 16.64 -7.39 12.26
N ARG A 81 17.82 -6.86 11.95
CA ARG A 81 18.04 -5.99 10.80
C ARG A 81 19.24 -6.50 10.03
N LEU A 82 19.02 -6.93 8.79
CA LEU A 82 20.00 -7.63 7.98
C LEU A 82 20.00 -7.08 6.55
N PRO A 83 21.16 -7.00 5.89
CA PRO A 83 21.16 -6.81 4.44
C PRO A 83 20.45 -7.98 3.77
N LEU A 84 19.76 -7.71 2.66
CA LEU A 84 19.28 -8.77 1.79
C LEU A 84 20.48 -9.51 1.17
N SER A 85 20.33 -10.81 0.91
CA SER A 85 21.32 -11.58 0.16
C SER A 85 21.52 -10.97 -1.23
N VAL A 86 22.69 -11.17 -1.86
CA VAL A 86 23.01 -10.63 -3.20
C VAL A 86 21.94 -11.00 -4.24
N ASN A 87 21.44 -12.24 -4.17
CA ASN A 87 20.32 -12.73 -5.00
C ASN A 87 19.03 -12.90 -4.18
N GLY A 88 18.95 -12.28 -3.00
CA GLY A 88 17.85 -12.39 -2.06
C GLY A 88 16.65 -11.54 -2.44
N ARG A 89 16.42 -11.38 -3.74
CA ARG A 89 15.36 -10.58 -4.33
C ARG A 89 15.09 -11.07 -5.74
N ASP A 90 13.81 -11.20 -6.09
CA ASP A 90 13.40 -11.40 -7.47
C ASP A 90 13.07 -10.06 -8.19
N SER A 91 12.93 -10.13 -9.51
CA SER A 91 12.57 -8.97 -10.33
C SER A 91 11.12 -8.52 -10.09
N GLN A 92 10.24 -9.42 -9.64
CA GLN A 92 8.82 -9.14 -9.40
C GLN A 92 8.52 -8.62 -8.00
N ARG A 93 9.53 -8.49 -7.13
CA ARG A 93 9.37 -8.10 -5.72
C ARG A 93 8.47 -9.07 -4.93
N LYS A 94 8.39 -10.33 -5.34
CA LYS A 94 7.64 -11.39 -4.66
C LYS A 94 8.50 -12.23 -3.74
N TYR A 95 9.82 -12.07 -3.78
CA TYR A 95 10.75 -12.81 -2.95
C TYR A 95 11.76 -11.86 -2.32
N PHE A 96 11.97 -12.00 -1.01
CA PHE A 96 13.02 -11.31 -0.26
C PHE A 96 13.68 -12.29 0.70
N GLU A 97 15.01 -12.31 0.71
CA GLU A 97 15.80 -13.18 1.57
C GLU A 97 16.94 -12.43 2.23
N ALA A 98 17.13 -12.67 3.52
CA ALA A 98 18.32 -12.29 4.26
C ALA A 98 18.88 -13.49 5.02
N VAL A 99 20.21 -13.53 5.17
CA VAL A 99 20.91 -14.61 5.87
C VAL A 99 21.71 -14.05 7.03
N ASN A 100 21.69 -14.74 8.16
CA ASN A 100 22.52 -14.47 9.33
C ASN A 100 23.04 -15.78 9.92
N ASN A 101 24.31 -16.09 9.64
CA ASN A 101 24.91 -17.39 9.94
C ASN A 101 24.05 -18.53 9.36
N ASP A 102 23.64 -19.49 10.18
CA ASP A 102 22.79 -20.61 9.77
C ASP A 102 21.31 -20.23 9.58
N TYR A 103 20.90 -19.00 9.86
CA TYR A 103 19.49 -18.59 9.77
C TYR A 103 19.20 -17.89 8.45
N THR A 104 18.16 -18.36 7.76
CA THR A 104 17.63 -17.73 6.54
C THR A 104 16.23 -17.22 6.81
N TYR A 105 16.00 -15.94 6.49
CA TYR A 105 14.72 -15.25 6.64
C TYR A 105 14.17 -14.94 5.27
N ILE A 106 12.98 -15.48 4.96
CA ILE A 106 12.37 -15.39 3.63
C ILE A 106 10.99 -14.77 3.77
N LEU A 107 10.73 -13.70 3.06
CA LEU A 107 9.38 -13.18 2.82
C LEU A 107 9.05 -13.43 1.35
N ALA A 108 8.06 -14.28 1.09
CA ALA A 108 7.73 -14.70 -0.26
C ALA A 108 6.23 -14.76 -0.55
N GLU A 109 5.85 -14.37 -1.76
CA GLU A 109 4.54 -14.59 -2.36
C GLU A 109 4.60 -15.80 -3.30
N SER A 110 3.65 -16.72 -3.15
CA SER A 110 3.51 -17.90 -3.98
C SER A 110 2.03 -18.16 -4.32
N THR A 111 1.76 -19.21 -5.09
CA THR A 111 0.39 -19.68 -5.33
C THR A 111 -0.35 -20.10 -4.05
N LYS A 112 0.38 -20.39 -2.97
CA LYS A 112 -0.16 -20.71 -1.64
C LYS A 112 -0.30 -19.47 -0.75
N GLY A 113 -0.15 -18.28 -1.31
CA GLY A 113 -0.19 -17.00 -0.62
C GLY A 113 1.18 -16.52 -0.14
N LYS A 114 1.12 -15.49 0.70
CA LYS A 114 2.28 -14.73 1.19
C LYS A 114 2.68 -15.22 2.56
N ASN A 115 3.95 -15.56 2.72
CA ASN A 115 4.45 -16.18 3.93
C ASN A 115 5.80 -15.61 4.35
N LEU A 116 5.95 -15.42 5.66
CA LEU A 116 7.24 -15.34 6.31
C LEU A 116 7.71 -16.76 6.61
N THR A 117 8.92 -17.10 6.22
CA THR A 117 9.59 -18.37 6.53
C THR A 117 10.92 -18.09 7.20
N VAL A 118 11.24 -18.83 8.25
CA VAL A 118 12.57 -18.82 8.86
C VAL A 118 13.10 -20.25 8.86
N ALA A 119 14.30 -20.43 8.35
CA ALA A 119 15.00 -21.70 8.34
C ALA A 119 16.30 -21.61 9.14
N LYS A 120 16.72 -22.74 9.72
CA LYS A 120 18.06 -22.93 10.30
C LYS A 120 18.75 -24.06 9.52
N GLY A 121 19.75 -23.72 8.72
CA GLY A 121 20.33 -24.62 7.72
C GLY A 121 19.26 -25.12 6.75
N ILE A 122 19.14 -26.44 6.61
CA ILE A 122 18.13 -27.07 5.73
C ILE A 122 16.74 -27.19 6.37
N ARG A 123 16.58 -26.84 7.65
CA ARG A 123 15.34 -27.09 8.40
C ARG A 123 14.53 -25.81 8.52
N GLU A 124 13.32 -25.83 8.00
CA GLU A 124 12.31 -24.82 8.33
C GLU A 124 11.94 -24.91 9.82
N ILE A 125 12.05 -23.79 10.52
CA ILE A 125 11.72 -23.68 11.95
C ILE A 125 10.47 -22.82 12.19
N LEU A 126 10.09 -22.00 11.21
CA LEU A 126 8.92 -21.15 11.25
C LEU A 126 8.35 -20.93 9.85
N ARG A 127 7.03 -20.99 9.74
CA ARG A 127 6.28 -20.45 8.61
C ARG A 127 5.00 -19.81 9.10
N GLU A 128 4.82 -18.54 8.80
CA GLU A 128 3.61 -17.79 9.14
C GLU A 128 3.02 -17.11 7.92
N PRO A 129 1.69 -17.20 7.71
CA PRO A 129 1.05 -16.43 6.67
C PRO A 129 1.08 -14.94 7.03
N VAL A 130 1.22 -14.11 6.00
CA VAL A 130 0.98 -12.67 6.11
C VAL A 130 -0.52 -12.46 6.25
N ILE A 131 -0.91 -11.73 7.29
CA ILE A 131 -2.31 -11.44 7.64
C ILE A 131 -2.73 -10.00 7.31
N ARG A 132 -1.76 -9.08 7.19
CA ARG A 132 -1.98 -7.72 6.68
C ARG A 132 -0.74 -7.21 5.97
N GLY A 133 -0.95 -6.30 5.02
CA GLY A 133 0.14 -5.81 4.17
C GLY A 133 0.68 -6.91 3.27
N TRP A 134 1.84 -6.61 2.68
CA TRP A 134 2.42 -7.09 1.41
C TRP A 134 1.46 -7.75 0.43
#